data_AF-K6X5F3-F1
#
_entry.id   AF-K6X5F3-F1
#
_cell.length_a   1.000
_cell.length_b   1.000
_cell.length_c   1.000
_cell.angle_alpha   90.00
_cell.angle_beta   90.00
_cell.angle_gamma   90.00
#
_symmetry.space_group_name_H-M   'P 1'
#
loop_
_entity.id
_entity.type
_entity.pdbx_description
1 polymer ?
#
loop_
_entity_poly.entity_id
_entity_poly.type
_entity_poly.pdbx_seq_one_letter_code
_entity_poly.pdbx_strand_id
1 'polypeptide(L)'
;MTLDALVLLLWRRAWVLVIGAILGASAAFGATSMMTRVYSATATSFVTAVPAPGKAASYESAQFAVSRAKSYPQLLKSPEVLQAVITELRLSDTVPELAKALSAENPVDTLLVQVTAEAGSAEQAAQIANSAAKHMSLRIQELETSGGKRTSPVDVQVAVPATAPQVAAWPRPVVNYVLGGVVGGVFGAFIVLAADALQRARRARDSARAKARSARTSRADAHEQQAKAAATGTASNAALSGMARTSARTGAAGSGGLTTTTGLGGTTGLSSSGADPAAPTAAHSMPPLSISR
;
A
#
# COMPACT_ATOMS: atom_id res chain seq x y z
N MET A 1 -8.20 -1.38 19.66
CA MET A 1 -9.51 -0.75 19.33
C MET A 1 -10.44 -1.87 18.91
N THR A 2 -11.72 -1.86 19.27
CA THR A 2 -12.68 -2.83 18.72
C THR A 2 -12.96 -2.51 17.25
N LEU A 3 -13.40 -3.50 16.47
CA LEU A 3 -13.70 -3.34 15.05
C LEU A 3 -14.79 -2.29 14.84
N ASP A 4 -15.83 -2.29 15.67
CA ASP A 4 -16.97 -1.37 15.62
C ASP A 4 -16.53 0.09 15.81
N ALA A 5 -15.58 0.33 16.71
CA ALA A 5 -15.01 1.67 16.93
C ALA A 5 -14.20 2.18 15.72
N LEU A 6 -13.60 1.28 14.95
CA LEU A 6 -12.91 1.62 13.70
C LEU A 6 -13.93 1.89 12.57
N VAL A 7 -14.95 1.03 12.43
CA VAL A 7 -16.03 1.21 11.44
C VAL A 7 -16.76 2.54 11.67
N LEU A 8 -17.20 2.82 12.91
CA LEU A 8 -17.90 4.07 13.24
C LEU A 8 -17.02 5.31 13.02
N LEU A 9 -15.70 5.22 13.26
CA LEU A 9 -14.76 6.31 12.97
C LEU A 9 -14.65 6.58 11.46
N LEU A 10 -14.47 5.53 10.65
CA LEU A 10 -14.39 5.65 9.19
C LEU A 10 -15.71 6.17 8.62
N TRP A 11 -16.86 5.67 9.07
CA TRP A 11 -18.17 6.08 8.55
C TRP A 11 -18.47 7.56 8.88
N ARG A 12 -18.18 7.99 10.12
CA ARG A 12 -18.30 9.40 10.54
C ARG A 12 -17.32 10.36 9.83
N ARG A 13 -16.29 9.82 9.17
CA ARG A 13 -15.33 10.57 8.34
C ARG A 13 -15.31 10.10 6.88
N ALA A 14 -16.37 9.44 6.40
CA ALA A 14 -16.43 8.86 5.05
C ALA A 14 -16.24 9.90 3.93
N TRP A 15 -16.66 11.14 4.17
CA TRP A 15 -16.38 12.29 3.30
C TRP A 15 -14.88 12.50 3.00
N VAL A 16 -13.98 12.21 3.95
CA VAL A 16 -12.53 12.26 3.72
C VAL A 16 -12.05 11.09 2.85
N LEU A 17 -12.68 9.91 2.96
CA LEU A 17 -12.41 8.76 2.09
C LEU A 17 -12.88 9.03 0.66
N VAL A 18 -14.07 9.63 0.51
CA VAL A 18 -14.64 10.03 -0.78
C VAL A 18 -13.80 11.12 -1.45
N ILE A 19 -13.36 12.14 -0.71
CA ILE A 19 -12.45 13.17 -1.24
C ILE A 19 -11.11 12.54 -1.65
N GLY A 20 -10.55 11.63 -0.84
CA GLY A 20 -9.32 10.89 -1.18
C GLY A 20 -9.47 10.06 -2.46
N ALA A 21 -10.58 9.31 -2.59
CA ALA A 21 -10.87 8.50 -3.77
C ALA A 21 -11.12 9.35 -5.03
N ILE A 22 -11.83 10.48 -4.92
CA ILE A 22 -12.02 11.44 -6.02
C ILE A 22 -10.66 12.02 -6.44
N LEU A 23 -9.83 12.46 -5.49
CA LEU A 23 -8.51 13.03 -5.80
C LEU A 23 -7.58 12.00 -6.46
N GLY A 24 -7.60 10.74 -6.00
CA GLY A 24 -6.88 9.63 -6.61
C GLY A 24 -7.38 9.27 -8.01
N ALA A 25 -8.70 9.31 -8.24
CA ALA A 25 -9.28 9.12 -9.56
C ALA A 25 -8.96 10.29 -10.51
N SER A 26 -8.95 11.55 -10.03
CA SER A 26 -8.53 12.72 -10.80
C SER A 26 -7.04 12.68 -11.15
N ALA A 27 -6.18 12.23 -10.24
CA ALA A 27 -4.76 12.00 -10.53
C ALA A 27 -4.55 10.90 -11.57
N ALA A 28 -5.29 9.78 -11.45
CA ALA A 28 -5.29 8.71 -12.44
C ALA A 28 -5.84 9.16 -13.80
N PHE A 29 -6.84 10.07 -13.83
CA PHE A 29 -7.34 10.69 -15.05
C PHE A 29 -6.26 11.55 -15.74
N GLY A 30 -5.56 12.40 -14.99
CA GLY A 30 -4.45 13.20 -15.51
C GLY A 30 -3.34 12.32 -16.09
N ALA A 31 -2.86 11.34 -15.32
CA ALA A 31 -1.83 10.40 -15.75
C ALA A 31 -2.25 9.57 -16.98
N THR A 32 -3.50 9.07 -17.01
CA THR A 32 -4.04 8.31 -18.15
C THR A 32 -4.20 9.18 -19.40
N SER A 33 -4.47 10.48 -19.24
CA SER A 33 -4.60 11.42 -20.37
C SER A 33 -3.27 11.81 -21.00
N MET A 34 -2.15 11.62 -20.28
CA MET A 34 -0.79 11.82 -20.80
C MET A 34 -0.18 10.54 -21.40
N MET A 35 -0.84 9.38 -21.27
CA MET A 35 -0.40 8.13 -21.88
C MET A 35 -0.84 8.04 -23.35
N THR A 36 0.08 7.67 -24.22
CA THR A 36 -0.21 7.34 -25.62
C THR A 36 -1.24 6.22 -25.71
N ARG A 37 -2.22 6.38 -26.61
CA ARG A 37 -3.21 5.34 -26.90
C ARG A 37 -2.59 4.28 -27.79
N VAL A 38 -2.84 3.01 -27.47
CA VAL A 38 -2.41 1.85 -28.25
C VAL A 38 -3.64 1.07 -28.67
N TYR A 39 -3.80 0.90 -29.97
CA TYR A 39 -4.87 0.11 -30.59
C TYR A 39 -4.29 -1.22 -31.04
N SER A 40 -5.00 -2.31 -30.78
CA SER A 40 -4.58 -3.66 -31.15
C SER A 40 -5.57 -4.25 -32.15
N ALA A 41 -5.08 -4.72 -33.30
CA ALA A 41 -5.90 -5.27 -34.38
C ALA A 41 -5.36 -6.64 -34.81
N THR A 42 -6.25 -7.59 -35.07
CA THR A 42 -5.87 -8.99 -35.38
C THR A 42 -6.42 -9.43 -36.73
N ALA A 43 -5.53 -9.88 -37.61
CA ALA A 43 -5.88 -10.63 -38.82
C ALA A 43 -5.79 -12.13 -38.53
N THR A 44 -6.59 -12.96 -39.22
CA THR A 44 -6.54 -14.42 -39.08
C THR A 44 -6.33 -15.07 -40.44
N SER A 45 -5.22 -15.79 -40.59
CA SER A 45 -4.97 -16.67 -41.73
C SER A 45 -5.40 -18.10 -41.42
N PHE A 46 -5.83 -18.82 -42.45
CA PHE A 46 -6.18 -20.24 -42.41
C PHE A 46 -5.19 -21.05 -43.24
N VAL A 47 -4.74 -22.18 -42.70
CA VAL A 47 -3.66 -23.03 -43.22
C VAL A 47 -4.26 -24.33 -43.75
N THR A 48 -4.06 -24.63 -45.03
CA THR A 48 -4.62 -25.84 -45.66
C THR A 48 -3.52 -26.70 -46.28
N ALA A 49 -3.56 -28.02 -46.04
CA ALA A 49 -2.74 -28.94 -46.82
C ALA A 49 -3.30 -29.03 -48.25
N VAL A 50 -2.43 -28.92 -49.25
CA VAL A 50 -2.76 -29.13 -50.66
C VAL A 50 -2.61 -30.63 -50.96
N PRO A 51 -3.68 -31.37 -51.29
CA PRO A 51 -3.58 -32.77 -51.64
C PRO A 51 -2.75 -32.96 -52.92
N ALA A 52 -2.03 -34.08 -53.02
CA ALA A 52 -1.36 -34.44 -54.27
C ALA A 52 -2.41 -34.60 -55.40
N PRO A 53 -2.13 -34.19 -56.65
CA PRO A 53 -3.08 -34.25 -57.75
C PRO A 53 -3.74 -35.63 -57.89
N GLY A 54 -5.08 -35.65 -57.93
CA GLY A 54 -5.87 -36.89 -58.01
C GLY A 54 -6.09 -37.62 -56.69
N LYS A 55 -5.67 -37.08 -55.53
CA LYS A 55 -5.98 -37.64 -54.20
C LYS A 55 -6.92 -36.74 -53.41
N ALA A 56 -7.82 -37.36 -52.64
CA ALA A 56 -8.59 -36.67 -51.60
C ALA A 56 -7.68 -36.31 -50.41
N ALA A 57 -8.11 -35.34 -49.59
CA ALA A 57 -7.43 -35.01 -48.35
C ALA A 57 -7.50 -36.20 -47.36
N SER A 58 -6.36 -36.57 -46.78
CA SER A 58 -6.25 -37.62 -45.76
C SER A 58 -6.14 -37.03 -44.35
N TYR A 59 -6.47 -37.81 -43.33
CA TYR A 59 -6.26 -37.45 -41.93
C TYR A 59 -4.78 -37.06 -41.64
N GLU A 60 -3.84 -37.78 -42.26
CA GLU A 60 -2.41 -37.48 -42.19
C GLU A 60 -2.08 -36.10 -42.77
N SER A 61 -2.69 -35.72 -43.90
CA SER A 61 -2.51 -34.38 -44.50
C SER A 61 -3.08 -33.26 -43.62
N ALA A 62 -4.21 -33.50 -42.94
CA ALA A 62 -4.76 -32.55 -41.97
C ALA A 62 -3.85 -32.39 -40.74
N GLN A 63 -3.34 -33.49 -40.18
CA GLN A 63 -2.38 -33.45 -39.06
C GLN A 63 -1.04 -32.81 -39.46
N PHE A 64 -0.59 -33.00 -40.70
CA PHE A 64 0.57 -32.29 -41.23
C PHE A 64 0.35 -30.78 -41.27
N ALA A 65 -0.83 -30.31 -41.72
CA ALA A 65 -1.17 -28.89 -41.70
C ALA A 65 -1.26 -28.30 -40.27
N VAL A 66 -1.85 -29.02 -39.31
CA VAL A 66 -1.87 -28.61 -37.89
C VAL A 66 -0.44 -28.53 -37.32
N SER A 67 0.42 -29.51 -37.63
CA SER A 67 1.82 -29.49 -37.20
C SER A 67 2.62 -28.34 -37.82
N ARG A 68 2.28 -27.91 -39.05
CA ARG A 68 2.91 -26.79 -39.74
C ARG A 68 2.43 -25.43 -39.22
N ALA A 69 1.12 -25.29 -38.98
CA ALA A 69 0.50 -24.10 -38.40
C ALA A 69 1.09 -23.71 -37.03
N LYS A 70 1.59 -24.68 -36.25
CA LYS A 70 2.29 -24.44 -34.97
C LYS A 70 3.66 -23.78 -35.12
N SER A 71 4.33 -23.92 -36.27
CA SER A 71 5.67 -23.36 -36.53
C SER A 71 5.64 -22.01 -37.23
N TYR A 72 4.66 -21.77 -38.10
CA TYR A 72 4.55 -20.54 -38.90
C TYR A 72 4.50 -19.21 -38.12
N PRO A 73 3.90 -19.11 -36.90
CA PRO A 73 3.95 -17.89 -36.09
C PRO A 73 5.34 -17.29 -35.87
N GLN A 74 6.39 -18.13 -35.85
CA GLN A 74 7.77 -17.66 -35.70
C GLN A 74 8.28 -16.86 -36.92
N LEU A 75 7.72 -17.13 -38.11
CA LEU A 75 8.10 -16.46 -39.36
C LEU A 75 7.60 -15.01 -39.44
N LEU A 76 6.59 -14.62 -38.64
CA LEU A 76 6.15 -13.21 -38.54
C LEU A 76 7.31 -12.28 -38.13
N LYS A 77 8.24 -12.77 -37.32
CA LYS A 77 9.38 -12.00 -36.80
C LYS A 77 10.65 -12.14 -37.65
N SER A 78 10.55 -12.70 -38.86
CA SER A 78 11.68 -12.73 -39.79
C SER A 78 11.97 -11.31 -40.33
N PRO A 79 13.26 -10.93 -40.51
CA PRO A 79 13.60 -9.60 -41.03
C PRO A 79 12.97 -9.30 -42.39
N GLU A 80 12.81 -10.31 -43.24
CA GLU A 80 12.23 -10.17 -44.58
C GLU A 80 10.75 -9.81 -44.54
N VAL A 81 9.96 -10.48 -43.70
CA VAL A 81 8.53 -10.18 -43.51
C VAL A 81 8.36 -8.78 -42.92
N LEU A 82 9.13 -8.44 -41.87
CA LEU A 82 9.05 -7.15 -41.22
C LEU A 82 9.50 -5.99 -42.13
N GLN A 83 10.58 -6.16 -42.89
CA GLN A 83 11.05 -5.16 -43.85
C GLN A 83 10.05 -4.97 -45.01
N ALA A 84 9.37 -6.03 -45.46
CA ALA A 84 8.33 -5.92 -46.48
C ALA A 84 7.13 -5.10 -46.00
N VAL A 85 6.69 -5.29 -44.74
CA VAL A 85 5.63 -4.47 -44.11
C VAL A 85 6.04 -3.00 -43.99
N ILE A 86 7.26 -2.72 -43.49
CA ILE A 86 7.81 -1.36 -43.39
C ILE A 86 7.82 -0.68 -44.77
N THR A 87 8.23 -1.41 -45.80
CA THR A 87 8.36 -0.88 -47.17
C THR A 87 7.01 -0.66 -47.85
N GLU A 88 6.05 -1.56 -47.66
CA GLU A 88 4.69 -1.45 -48.22
C GLU A 88 3.89 -0.30 -47.58
N LEU A 89 3.92 -0.20 -46.24
CA LEU A 89 3.16 0.80 -45.48
C LEU A 89 3.93 2.11 -45.26
N ARG A 90 5.20 2.19 -45.68
CA ARG A 90 6.11 3.34 -45.49
C ARG A 90 6.21 3.79 -44.02
N LEU A 91 6.30 2.81 -43.13
CA LEU A 91 6.46 3.04 -41.69
C LEU A 91 7.80 3.72 -41.39
N SER A 92 7.82 4.54 -40.34
CA SER A 92 9.07 5.14 -39.82
C SER A 92 9.78 4.23 -38.80
N ASP A 93 9.15 3.12 -38.44
CA ASP A 93 9.61 2.16 -37.43
C ASP A 93 10.76 1.29 -37.97
N THR A 94 11.72 0.95 -37.12
CA THR A 94 12.76 -0.04 -37.47
C THR A 94 12.26 -1.47 -37.31
N VAL A 95 12.91 -2.43 -37.99
CA VAL A 95 12.60 -3.87 -37.87
C VAL A 95 12.51 -4.35 -36.40
N PRO A 96 13.45 -3.99 -35.48
CA PRO A 96 13.36 -4.38 -34.07
C PRO A 96 12.26 -3.67 -33.25
N GLU A 97 11.66 -2.60 -33.75
CA GLU A 97 10.51 -1.92 -33.14
C GLU A 97 9.21 -2.56 -33.60
N LEU A 98 9.05 -2.76 -34.91
CA LEU A 98 7.91 -3.46 -35.47
C LEU A 98 7.83 -4.92 -34.97
N ALA A 99 8.97 -5.58 -34.75
CA ALA A 99 9.04 -6.92 -34.13
C ALA A 99 8.50 -7.00 -32.69
N LYS A 100 8.37 -5.86 -31.99
CA LYS A 100 7.77 -5.77 -30.65
C LYS A 100 6.28 -5.44 -30.72
N ALA A 101 5.89 -4.61 -31.69
CA ALA A 101 4.50 -4.25 -31.97
C ALA A 101 3.67 -5.39 -32.63
N LEU A 102 4.34 -6.46 -33.09
CA LEU A 102 3.72 -7.63 -33.72
C LEU A 102 3.80 -8.90 -32.86
N SER A 103 2.70 -9.64 -32.80
CA SER A 103 2.62 -11.01 -32.29
C SER A 103 1.91 -11.93 -33.30
N ALA A 104 2.29 -13.21 -33.32
CA ALA A 104 1.53 -14.26 -33.99
C ALA A 104 1.34 -15.45 -33.06
N GLU A 105 0.15 -16.03 -33.10
CA GLU A 105 -0.24 -17.18 -32.27
C GLU A 105 -1.07 -18.16 -33.10
N ASN A 106 -0.86 -19.47 -32.85
CA ASN A 106 -1.69 -20.55 -33.38
C ASN A 106 -2.56 -21.07 -32.21
N PRO A 107 -3.89 -20.86 -32.22
CA PRO A 107 -4.76 -21.44 -31.22
C PRO A 107 -4.67 -22.97 -31.22
N VAL A 108 -4.67 -23.58 -30.04
CA VAL A 108 -4.36 -25.01 -29.84
C VAL A 108 -5.17 -25.91 -30.76
N ASP A 109 -4.46 -26.75 -31.50
CA ASP A 109 -4.98 -27.74 -32.46
C ASP A 109 -5.90 -27.17 -33.57
N THR A 110 -5.74 -25.88 -33.88
CA THR A 110 -6.39 -25.24 -35.03
C THR A 110 -5.46 -25.10 -36.24
N LEU A 111 -6.09 -24.94 -37.41
CA LEU A 111 -5.45 -24.52 -38.66
C LEU A 111 -5.39 -22.99 -38.81
N LEU A 112 -5.55 -22.23 -37.71
CA LEU A 112 -5.61 -20.77 -37.73
C LEU A 112 -4.29 -20.18 -37.25
N VAL A 113 -3.82 -19.12 -37.90
CA VAL A 113 -2.73 -18.28 -37.40
C VAL A 113 -3.26 -16.86 -37.24
N GLN A 114 -3.30 -16.39 -36.00
CA GLN A 114 -3.72 -15.03 -35.66
C GLN A 114 -2.48 -14.14 -35.66
N VAL A 115 -2.53 -13.02 -36.39
CA VAL A 115 -1.48 -12.00 -36.47
C VAL A 115 -2.02 -10.71 -35.88
N THR A 116 -1.48 -10.31 -34.74
CA THR A 116 -1.91 -9.13 -33.97
C THR A 116 -0.86 -8.04 -34.06
N ALA A 117 -1.29 -6.81 -34.39
CA ALA A 117 -0.45 -5.63 -34.45
C ALA A 117 -0.95 -4.55 -33.49
N GLU A 118 -0.02 -3.87 -32.82
CA GLU A 118 -0.28 -2.71 -31.96
C GLU A 118 0.24 -1.42 -32.59
N ALA A 119 -0.58 -0.36 -32.61
CA ALA A 119 -0.22 0.94 -33.20
C ALA A 119 -0.90 2.14 -32.52
N GLY A 120 -0.46 3.35 -32.86
CA GLY A 120 -1.01 4.61 -32.33
C GLY A 120 -2.42 4.98 -32.82
N SER A 121 -2.87 4.38 -33.94
CA SER A 121 -4.25 4.50 -34.44
C SER A 121 -4.85 3.14 -34.81
N ALA A 122 -6.18 3.08 -34.82
CA ALA A 122 -6.94 1.86 -35.14
C ALA A 122 -6.73 1.43 -36.60
N GLU A 123 -6.64 2.39 -37.51
CA GLU A 123 -6.43 2.20 -38.95
C GLU A 123 -5.01 1.67 -39.22
N GLN A 124 -4.00 2.25 -38.56
CA GLN A 124 -2.61 1.79 -38.70
C GLN A 124 -2.44 0.37 -38.15
N ALA A 125 -3.03 0.06 -36.98
CA ALA A 125 -2.99 -1.30 -36.43
C ALA A 125 -3.58 -2.33 -37.40
N ALA A 126 -4.75 -2.03 -37.99
CA ALA A 126 -5.39 -2.91 -38.97
C ALA A 126 -4.57 -3.05 -40.26
N GLN A 127 -3.96 -1.97 -40.76
CA GLN A 127 -3.08 -2.02 -41.93
C GLN A 127 -1.82 -2.87 -41.68
N ILE A 128 -1.16 -2.69 -40.54
CA ILE A 128 0.03 -3.47 -40.15
C ILE A 128 -0.32 -4.96 -40.02
N ALA A 129 -1.39 -5.31 -39.31
CA ALA A 129 -1.79 -6.71 -39.15
C ALA A 129 -2.11 -7.40 -40.49
N ASN A 130 -2.82 -6.70 -41.40
CA ASN A 130 -3.13 -7.23 -42.73
C ASN A 130 -1.89 -7.38 -43.63
N SER A 131 -1.01 -6.36 -43.67
CA SER A 131 0.25 -6.43 -44.44
C SER A 131 1.17 -7.53 -43.90
N ALA A 132 1.29 -7.66 -42.57
CA ALA A 132 2.13 -8.67 -41.96
C ALA A 132 1.60 -10.10 -42.19
N ALA A 133 0.28 -10.31 -42.10
CA ALA A 133 -0.33 -11.59 -42.45
C ALA A 133 -0.11 -11.96 -43.94
N LYS A 134 -0.20 -10.97 -44.85
CA LYS A 134 0.08 -11.11 -46.28
C LYS A 134 1.53 -11.52 -46.54
N HIS A 135 2.51 -10.75 -46.04
CA HIS A 135 3.94 -11.04 -46.28
C HIS A 135 4.41 -12.32 -45.60
N MET A 136 3.89 -12.65 -44.42
CA MET A 136 4.12 -13.95 -43.78
C MET A 136 3.60 -15.10 -44.65
N SER A 137 2.41 -14.97 -45.25
CA SER A 137 1.84 -16.00 -46.13
C SER A 137 2.67 -16.20 -47.40
N LEU A 138 3.15 -15.10 -48.02
CA LEU A 138 4.09 -15.16 -49.15
C LEU A 138 5.41 -15.84 -48.76
N ARG A 139 5.98 -15.53 -47.59
CA ARG A 139 7.22 -16.13 -47.10
C ARG A 139 7.06 -17.62 -46.79
N ILE A 140 5.90 -18.06 -46.31
CA ILE A 140 5.58 -19.49 -46.15
C ILE A 140 5.53 -20.18 -47.52
N GLN A 141 4.86 -19.58 -48.52
CA GLN A 141 4.80 -20.14 -49.87
C GLN A 141 6.20 -20.25 -50.51
N GLU A 142 7.10 -19.28 -50.34
CA GLU A 142 8.50 -19.38 -50.77
C GLU A 142 9.21 -20.57 -50.11
N LEU A 143 9.17 -20.67 -48.78
CA LEU A 143 9.92 -21.66 -48.01
C LEU A 143 9.44 -23.08 -48.28
N GLU A 144 8.14 -23.31 -48.41
CA GLU A 144 7.56 -24.63 -48.69
C GLU A 144 7.66 -25.04 -50.18
N THR A 145 7.89 -24.07 -51.08
CA THR A 145 8.18 -24.31 -52.52
C THR A 145 9.68 -24.51 -52.79
N SER A 146 10.55 -24.05 -51.88
CA SER A 146 12.03 -24.12 -51.97
C SER A 146 12.60 -25.54 -51.83
N GLY A 147 12.31 -26.39 -52.81
CA GLY A 147 12.75 -27.79 -52.85
C GLY A 147 12.49 -28.49 -54.20
N GLY A 148 12.52 -27.74 -55.31
CA GLY A 148 12.30 -28.28 -56.67
C GLY A 148 10.83 -28.66 -56.99
N LYS A 149 9.89 -28.37 -56.09
CA LYS A 149 8.45 -28.59 -56.29
C LYS A 149 7.85 -27.38 -56.99
N ARG A 150 6.89 -27.60 -57.90
CA ARG A 150 6.14 -26.51 -58.59
C ARG A 150 4.94 -25.98 -57.81
N THR A 151 4.68 -26.52 -56.61
CA THR A 151 3.51 -26.19 -55.80
C THR A 151 3.85 -26.44 -54.34
N SER A 152 3.46 -25.52 -53.46
CA SER A 152 3.59 -25.70 -52.02
C SER A 152 2.68 -26.85 -51.54
N PRO A 153 3.13 -27.74 -50.63
CA PRO A 153 2.27 -28.70 -49.95
C PRO A 153 1.25 -28.06 -49.00
N VAL A 154 1.39 -26.76 -48.69
CA VAL A 154 0.52 -26.01 -47.79
C VAL A 154 0.18 -24.65 -48.40
N ASP A 155 -1.11 -24.31 -48.45
CA ASP A 155 -1.56 -22.95 -48.79
C ASP A 155 -2.01 -22.20 -47.54
N VAL A 156 -1.79 -20.89 -47.52
CA VAL A 156 -2.08 -19.99 -46.40
C VAL A 156 -2.79 -18.76 -46.93
N GLN A 157 -4.07 -18.62 -46.61
CA GLN A 157 -4.91 -17.50 -47.05
C GLN A 157 -5.41 -16.69 -45.86
N VAL A 158 -5.51 -15.37 -46.01
CA VAL A 158 -6.12 -14.50 -44.99
C VAL A 158 -7.63 -14.73 -45.00
N ALA A 159 -8.12 -15.48 -44.01
CA ALA A 159 -9.52 -15.88 -43.90
C ALA A 159 -10.39 -14.80 -43.24
N VAL A 160 -9.82 -14.00 -42.33
CA VAL A 160 -10.46 -12.83 -41.73
C VAL A 160 -9.45 -11.67 -41.70
N PRO A 161 -9.67 -10.59 -42.48
CA PRO A 161 -8.78 -9.43 -42.43
C PRO A 161 -8.96 -8.66 -41.12
N ALA A 162 -7.87 -8.04 -40.63
CA ALA A 162 -7.94 -7.14 -39.49
C ALA A 162 -8.81 -5.93 -39.82
N THR A 163 -9.74 -5.60 -38.92
CA THR A 163 -10.60 -4.40 -38.98
C THR A 163 -10.14 -3.40 -37.91
N ALA A 164 -10.31 -2.10 -38.17
CA ALA A 164 -9.95 -1.05 -37.22
C ALA A 164 -10.71 -1.20 -35.88
N PRO A 165 -10.02 -1.42 -34.75
CA PRO A 165 -10.66 -1.65 -33.45
C PRO A 165 -11.37 -0.40 -32.93
N GLN A 166 -12.64 -0.55 -32.55
CA GLN A 166 -13.48 0.55 -32.04
C GLN A 166 -13.05 1.09 -30.65
N VAL A 167 -12.13 0.39 -29.96
CA VAL A 167 -11.66 0.74 -28.61
C VAL A 167 -10.15 0.52 -28.55
N ALA A 168 -9.42 1.43 -27.91
CA ALA A 168 -7.99 1.25 -27.65
C ALA A 168 -7.77 0.08 -26.67
N ALA A 169 -6.74 -0.73 -26.93
CA ALA A 169 -6.31 -1.80 -26.03
C ALA A 169 -5.67 -1.23 -24.76
N TRP A 170 -4.93 -0.12 -24.91
CA TRP A 170 -4.29 0.61 -23.82
C TRP A 170 -4.40 2.14 -23.99
N PRO A 171 -4.45 2.91 -22.89
CA PRO A 171 -4.70 2.46 -21.52
C PRO A 171 -6.13 1.97 -21.33
N ARG A 172 -6.42 1.28 -20.20
CA ARG A 172 -7.78 0.83 -19.85
C ARG A 172 -8.38 1.80 -18.81
N PRO A 173 -9.00 2.93 -19.21
CA PRO A 173 -9.29 4.05 -18.32
C PRO A 173 -10.14 3.67 -17.10
N VAL A 174 -11.18 2.84 -17.28
CA VAL A 174 -12.04 2.36 -16.18
C VAL A 174 -11.24 1.65 -15.09
N VAL A 175 -10.27 0.80 -15.48
CA VAL A 175 -9.39 0.07 -14.54
C VAL A 175 -8.47 1.06 -13.82
N ASN A 176 -7.88 2.00 -14.56
CA ASN A 176 -7.01 3.04 -13.99
C ASN A 176 -7.75 3.93 -12.97
N TYR A 177 -9.00 4.31 -13.26
CA TYR A 177 -9.81 5.16 -12.37
C TYR A 177 -10.26 4.40 -11.11
N VAL A 178 -10.64 3.12 -11.23
CA VAL A 178 -10.95 2.27 -10.08
C VAL A 178 -9.70 2.07 -9.21
N LEU A 179 -8.54 1.77 -9.81
CA LEU A 179 -7.29 1.60 -9.07
C LEU A 179 -6.85 2.90 -8.38
N GLY A 180 -6.91 4.03 -9.08
CA GLY A 180 -6.63 5.37 -8.51
C GLY A 180 -7.59 5.74 -7.37
N GLY A 181 -8.87 5.41 -7.52
CA GLY A 181 -9.89 5.59 -6.47
C GLY A 181 -9.63 4.72 -5.23
N VAL A 182 -9.24 3.46 -5.41
CA VAL A 182 -8.86 2.56 -4.31
C VAL A 182 -7.61 3.08 -3.57
N VAL A 183 -6.55 3.43 -4.30
CA VAL A 183 -5.32 4.00 -3.71
C VAL A 183 -5.61 5.31 -2.97
N GLY A 184 -6.40 6.20 -3.58
CA GLY A 184 -6.83 7.46 -2.95
C GLY A 184 -7.70 7.25 -1.71
N GLY A 185 -8.58 6.25 -1.71
CA GLY A 185 -9.39 5.85 -0.55
C GLY A 185 -8.55 5.29 0.60
N VAL A 186 -7.57 4.44 0.31
CA VAL A 186 -6.61 3.92 1.30
C VAL A 186 -5.76 5.05 1.90
N PHE A 187 -5.30 6.00 1.08
CA PHE A 187 -4.58 7.18 1.55
C PHE A 187 -5.47 8.09 2.42
N GLY A 188 -6.73 8.27 2.04
CA GLY A 188 -7.74 8.95 2.85
C GLY A 188 -7.96 8.28 4.21
N ALA A 189 -7.99 6.94 4.27
CA ALA A 189 -8.11 6.20 5.52
C ALA A 189 -6.88 6.39 6.42
N PHE A 190 -5.68 6.40 5.86
CA PHE A 190 -4.45 6.71 6.59
C PHE A 190 -4.49 8.13 7.20
N ILE A 191 -4.96 9.13 6.45
CA ILE A 191 -5.16 10.51 6.94
C ILE A 191 -6.17 10.54 8.10
N VAL A 192 -7.30 9.82 8.00
CA VAL A 192 -8.32 9.75 9.07
C VAL A 192 -7.73 9.16 10.36
N LEU A 193 -6.98 8.06 10.25
CA LEU A 193 -6.35 7.39 11.40
C LEU A 193 -5.25 8.26 12.03
N ALA A 194 -4.41 8.91 11.23
CA ALA A 194 -3.37 9.83 11.71
C ALA A 194 -3.96 11.06 12.41
N ALA A 195 -5.03 11.66 11.84
CA ALA A 195 -5.72 12.80 12.43
C ALA A 195 -6.40 12.42 13.77
N ASP A 196 -7.02 11.25 13.85
CA ASP A 196 -7.64 10.73 15.07
C ASP A 196 -6.59 10.38 16.16
N ALA A 197 -5.46 9.78 15.79
CA ALA A 197 -4.33 9.56 16.70
C ALA A 197 -3.77 10.88 17.26
N LEU A 198 -3.61 11.91 16.41
CA LEU A 198 -3.17 13.24 16.83
C LEU A 198 -4.22 13.94 17.72
N GLN A 199 -5.51 13.77 17.42
CA GLN A 199 -6.61 14.29 18.25
C GLN A 199 -6.66 13.61 19.63
N ARG A 200 -6.41 12.29 19.72
CA ARG A 200 -6.19 11.59 21.01
C ARG A 200 -5.00 12.17 21.78
N ALA A 201 -3.84 12.32 21.12
CA ALA A 201 -2.62 12.82 21.76
C ALA A 201 -2.77 14.24 22.32
N ARG A 202 -3.50 15.12 21.63
CA ARG A 202 -3.85 16.46 22.13
C ARG A 202 -4.74 16.38 23.37
N ARG A 203 -5.89 15.69 23.28
CA ARG A 203 -6.83 15.51 24.41
C ARG A 203 -6.16 14.92 25.65
N ALA A 204 -5.24 13.97 25.50
CA ALA A 204 -4.47 13.41 26.60
C ALA A 204 -3.64 14.49 27.32
N ARG A 205 -2.85 15.28 26.58
CA ARG A 205 -2.04 16.39 27.10
C ARG A 205 -2.91 17.45 27.79
N ASP A 206 -4.05 17.80 27.20
CA ASP A 206 -4.95 18.82 27.74
C ASP A 206 -5.65 18.33 29.03
N SER A 207 -6.05 17.06 29.09
CA SER A 207 -6.58 16.45 30.31
C SER A 207 -5.55 16.37 31.45
N ALA A 208 -4.28 16.11 31.13
CA ALA A 208 -3.19 16.12 32.10
C ALA A 208 -2.93 17.54 32.64
N ARG A 209 -2.95 18.56 31.77
CA ARG A 209 -2.88 19.98 32.16
C ARG A 209 -4.05 20.40 33.04
N ALA A 210 -5.28 19.98 32.71
CA ALA A 210 -6.46 20.24 33.52
C ALA A 210 -6.35 19.61 34.92
N LYS A 211 -5.98 18.33 35.01
CA LYS A 211 -5.72 17.63 36.29
C LYS A 211 -4.63 18.30 37.12
N ALA A 212 -3.54 18.73 36.48
CA ALA A 212 -2.46 19.46 37.16
C ALA A 212 -2.91 20.84 37.67
N ARG A 213 -3.85 21.52 36.99
CA ARG A 213 -4.45 22.77 37.47
C ARG A 213 -5.36 22.54 38.68
N SER A 214 -6.26 21.55 38.63
CA SER A 214 -7.13 21.22 39.78
C SER A 214 -6.37 20.68 40.99
N ALA A 215 -5.24 20.00 40.79
CA ALA A 215 -4.36 19.56 41.87
C ALA A 215 -3.55 20.71 42.52
N ARG A 216 -3.40 21.84 41.82
CA ARG A 216 -2.82 23.06 42.39
C ARG A 216 -3.84 23.88 43.18
N THR A 217 -5.07 24.02 42.68
CA THR A 217 -6.13 24.73 43.43
C THR A 217 -6.46 23.99 44.72
N SER A 218 -6.78 22.69 44.66
CA SER A 218 -7.11 21.90 45.86
C SER A 218 -6.01 21.86 46.93
N ARG A 219 -4.73 22.00 46.54
CA ARG A 219 -3.62 22.17 47.50
C ARG A 219 -3.59 23.56 48.13
N ALA A 220 -3.87 24.62 47.38
CA ALA A 220 -4.01 25.97 47.93
C ALA A 220 -5.20 26.04 48.90
N ASP A 221 -6.36 25.50 48.49
CA ASP A 221 -7.58 25.42 49.30
C ASP A 221 -7.32 24.65 50.63
N ALA A 222 -6.58 23.53 50.57
CA ALA A 222 -6.19 22.75 51.74
C ALA A 222 -5.21 23.49 52.66
N HIS A 223 -4.23 24.22 52.12
CA HIS A 223 -3.33 25.05 52.94
C HIS A 223 -4.08 26.20 53.62
N GLU A 224 -5.06 26.82 52.96
CA GLU A 224 -5.89 27.86 53.57
C GLU A 224 -6.76 27.30 54.71
N GLN A 225 -7.34 26.11 54.53
CA GLN A 225 -8.09 25.42 55.59
C GLN A 225 -7.19 25.03 56.78
N GLN A 226 -5.98 24.52 56.52
CA GLN A 226 -5.00 24.21 57.57
C GLN A 226 -4.55 25.46 58.33
N ALA A 227 -4.32 26.58 57.65
CA ALA A 227 -3.96 27.85 58.29
C ALA A 227 -5.08 28.35 59.23
N LYS A 228 -6.35 28.26 58.79
CA LYS A 228 -7.52 28.61 59.62
C LYS A 228 -7.67 27.67 60.83
N ALA A 229 -7.49 26.36 60.64
CA ALA A 229 -7.53 25.38 61.71
C ALA A 229 -6.40 25.60 62.74
N ALA A 230 -5.18 25.90 62.29
CA ALA A 230 -4.05 26.20 63.16
C ALA A 230 -4.26 27.49 63.97
N ALA A 231 -4.82 28.55 63.36
CA ALA A 231 -5.20 29.77 64.09
C ALA A 231 -6.24 29.48 65.18
N THR A 232 -7.27 28.68 64.87
CA THR A 232 -8.32 28.29 65.83
C THR A 232 -7.76 27.45 66.99
N GLY A 233 -6.90 26.47 66.70
CA GLY A 233 -6.23 25.66 67.72
C GLY A 233 -5.27 26.48 68.60
N THR A 234 -4.57 27.46 68.01
CA THR A 234 -3.69 28.38 68.75
C THR A 234 -4.50 29.27 69.70
N ALA A 235 -5.66 29.78 69.27
CA ALA A 235 -6.57 30.54 70.14
C ALA A 235 -7.10 29.70 71.32
N SER A 236 -7.42 28.42 71.09
CA SER A 236 -7.86 27.49 72.15
C SER A 236 -6.76 27.23 73.20
N ASN A 237 -5.52 26.97 72.75
CA ASN A 237 -4.37 26.80 73.66
C ASN A 237 -3.96 28.12 74.35
N ALA A 238 -4.20 29.28 73.73
CA ALA A 238 -4.01 30.58 74.38
C ALA A 238 -5.02 30.78 75.53
N ALA A 239 -6.27 30.35 75.37
CA ALA A 239 -7.27 30.39 76.45
C ALA A 239 -6.89 29.47 77.63
N LEU A 240 -6.50 28.22 77.34
CA LEU A 240 -6.05 27.25 78.35
C LEU A 240 -4.81 27.75 79.13
N SER A 241 -3.82 28.31 78.43
CA SER A 241 -2.62 28.93 79.04
C SER A 241 -2.84 30.33 79.62
N GLY A 242 -4.06 30.88 79.49
CA GLY A 242 -4.54 32.04 80.24
C GLY A 242 -5.04 31.64 81.62
N MET A 243 -5.94 30.65 81.70
CA MET A 243 -6.46 30.13 82.98
C MET A 243 -5.35 29.58 83.89
N ALA A 244 -4.33 28.92 83.31
CA ALA A 244 -3.16 28.45 84.05
C ALA A 244 -2.29 29.56 84.69
N ARG A 245 -2.52 30.84 84.36
CA ARG A 245 -1.80 32.00 84.94
C ARG A 245 -2.63 32.82 85.94
N THR A 246 -3.87 32.43 86.22
CA THR A 246 -4.76 33.21 87.12
C THR A 246 -4.65 32.79 88.60
N SER A 247 -3.88 31.74 88.93
CA SER A 247 -3.74 31.18 90.29
C SER A 247 -2.45 31.57 91.04
N ALA A 248 -1.57 32.38 90.44
CA ALA A 248 -0.21 32.60 90.94
C ALA A 248 0.12 34.08 91.26
N ARG A 249 -0.76 34.80 91.96
CA ARG A 249 -0.47 36.17 92.44
C ARG A 249 -1.04 36.49 93.83
N THR A 250 -0.74 35.64 94.82
CA THR A 250 -0.86 35.99 96.26
C THR A 250 0.17 35.20 97.06
N GLY A 251 0.81 35.84 98.04
CA GLY A 251 1.90 35.25 98.86
C GLY A 251 3.26 35.90 98.60
N ALA A 252 3.94 36.33 99.67
CA ALA A 252 5.20 37.07 99.61
C ALA A 252 6.15 36.67 100.76
N ALA A 253 7.44 36.97 100.58
CA ALA A 253 8.56 36.86 101.54
C ALA A 253 8.96 35.43 101.99
N GLY A 254 10.29 35.17 102.06
CA GLY A 254 10.85 33.89 102.50
C GLY A 254 12.28 33.57 102.02
N SER A 255 13.28 34.30 102.52
CA SER A 255 14.73 33.99 102.58
C SER A 255 15.33 32.75 101.86
N GLY A 256 16.10 32.99 100.79
CA GLY A 256 17.57 32.78 100.74
C GLY A 256 18.24 31.39 100.83
N GLY A 257 19.00 31.02 99.78
CA GLY A 257 20.14 30.06 99.79
C GLY A 257 19.78 28.57 99.91
N LEU A 258 19.94 27.67 98.93
CA LEU A 258 20.68 27.60 97.66
C LEU A 258 22.21 27.42 97.75
N THR A 259 22.64 26.15 97.74
CA THR A 259 23.68 25.61 96.83
C THR A 259 23.58 24.09 96.72
N THR A 260 23.57 23.54 95.50
CA THR A 260 24.35 22.35 95.08
C THR A 260 24.29 22.22 93.55
N THR A 261 25.47 21.96 92.98
CA THR A 261 25.80 21.88 91.55
C THR A 261 25.26 20.64 90.82
N THR A 262 25.07 20.76 89.49
CA THR A 262 25.51 19.86 88.37
C THR A 262 24.54 20.01 87.18
N GLY A 263 24.90 20.26 85.91
CA GLY A 263 26.18 20.23 85.16
C GLY A 263 26.22 19.02 84.20
N LEU A 264 26.67 19.06 82.93
CA LEU A 264 27.00 20.14 81.97
C LEU A 264 27.14 19.46 80.56
N GLY A 265 26.81 20.14 79.44
CA GLY A 265 26.95 19.63 78.05
C GLY A 265 25.62 19.16 77.42
N GLY A 266 25.42 19.13 76.09
CA GLY A 266 26.31 19.32 74.93
C GLY A 266 26.66 17.99 74.23
N THR A 267 26.59 17.81 72.90
CA THR A 267 26.27 18.71 71.77
C THR A 267 25.64 17.94 70.57
N THR A 268 25.21 18.68 69.55
CA THR A 268 24.94 18.34 68.12
C THR A 268 25.23 16.92 67.57
N GLY A 269 24.30 16.37 66.78
CA GLY A 269 24.50 15.22 65.86
C GLY A 269 23.50 15.20 64.69
N LEU A 270 23.83 14.52 63.58
CA LEU A 270 23.07 14.52 62.30
C LEU A 270 22.73 13.10 61.80
N SER A 271 21.80 13.04 60.85
CA SER A 271 21.74 12.10 59.70
C SER A 271 21.14 10.69 59.86
N SER A 272 20.54 10.25 58.74
CA SER A 272 20.29 8.86 58.29
C SER A 272 19.37 7.96 59.14
N SER A 273 18.29 7.36 58.61
CA SER A 273 18.10 6.53 57.39
C SER A 273 18.49 5.05 57.60
N GLY A 274 17.55 4.15 57.28
CA GLY A 274 17.71 2.69 57.35
C GLY A 274 16.48 1.99 57.91
N ALA A 275 15.67 1.38 57.05
CA ALA A 275 14.55 0.52 57.44
C ALA A 275 14.35 -0.60 56.41
N ASP A 276 14.61 -1.84 56.83
CA ASP A 276 14.32 -3.11 56.16
C ASP A 276 14.37 -4.21 57.26
N PRO A 277 13.60 -5.31 57.19
CA PRO A 277 14.21 -6.51 56.57
C PRO A 277 13.24 -7.47 55.84
N ALA A 278 13.57 -7.75 54.57
CA ALA A 278 13.84 -9.09 54.00
C ALA A 278 12.77 -10.21 53.99
N ALA A 279 12.22 -10.44 52.77
CA ALA A 279 12.25 -11.74 52.03
C ALA A 279 11.41 -12.95 52.57
N PRO A 280 11.38 -14.16 51.92
CA PRO A 280 12.02 -14.60 50.66
C PRO A 280 11.18 -15.50 49.69
N THR A 281 11.74 -15.75 48.47
CA THR A 281 11.56 -16.95 47.57
C THR A 281 10.18 -17.28 46.95
N ALA A 282 10.03 -17.86 45.75
CA ALA A 282 10.89 -18.18 44.55
C ALA A 282 9.93 -18.37 43.32
N ALA A 283 10.24 -18.81 42.08
CA ALA A 283 11.39 -19.34 41.33
C ALA A 283 11.21 -18.89 39.81
N HIS A 284 11.55 -19.50 38.65
CA HIS A 284 12.38 -20.58 38.03
C HIS A 284 12.20 -20.40 36.46
N SER A 285 12.94 -20.94 35.47
CA SER A 285 14.31 -21.45 35.35
C SER A 285 14.72 -21.84 33.89
N MET A 286 15.46 -20.97 33.17
CA MET A 286 16.45 -21.35 32.12
C MET A 286 15.93 -22.05 30.79
N PRO A 287 16.76 -22.47 29.79
CA PRO A 287 17.13 -21.58 28.67
C PRO A 287 17.06 -22.27 27.23
N PRO A 288 18.02 -22.25 26.25
CA PRO A 288 17.66 -22.11 24.81
C PRO A 288 18.14 -23.22 23.83
N LEU A 289 17.66 -23.19 22.57
CA LEU A 289 18.21 -23.93 21.40
C LEU A 289 18.03 -23.16 20.07
N SER A 290 18.54 -23.71 18.96
CA SER A 290 18.78 -23.01 17.68
C SER A 290 18.50 -23.85 16.40
N ILE A 291 18.71 -23.24 15.23
CA ILE A 291 18.93 -23.82 13.86
C ILE A 291 17.70 -24.10 12.95
N SER A 292 17.83 -23.61 11.70
CA SER A 292 17.24 -24.05 10.41
C SER A 292 15.71 -24.04 10.20
N ARG A 293 15.26 -23.22 9.23
CA ARG A 293 15.08 -23.71 7.85
C ARG A 293 15.34 -22.62 6.82
#